data_AF-A0A1H8KAB5-F1
#
_entry.id   AF-A0A1H8KAB5-F1
#
_cell.length_a   1.000
_cell.length_b   1.000
_cell.length_c   1.000
_cell.angle_alpha   90.00
_cell.angle_beta   90.00
_cell.angle_gamma   90.00
#
_symmetry.space_group_name_H-M   'P 1'
#
loop_
_entity.id
_entity.type
_entity.pdbx_description
1 polymer ?
#
loop_
_entity_poly.entity_id
_entity_poly.type
_entity_poly.pdbx_seq_one_letter_code
_entity_poly.pdbx_strand_id
1 'polypeptide(L)'
;MALGAAILGNLGLALAAPAGAKSAQRPNILLLVADGWSWQGSEAVDRLGLRMPTFARLQRDGISFENAFTESPGAQLPCVDMLKKSGYAVASDDFDTFLAKRTAGKPLLFCLESKSSHRRSNAAIDTANPVVPPYLPDTPAVRSDIGAYRSEIERFDHEAGLLIERLERAGRLSDTLVVMTGKGGFPFPRGAGTLYDAGTHVPLVVMYPGGVAAGRVTKSLVGSTDLAAIVLDVTGAAKRETINARTFVLTGSESYPSRAIRTPQYLYIRNAFPDRWPAGAPARQAVTPARLDSDISAAFAGIAPCPSKTAMIVGRGNPAMDRLLDLATAKRPAAELYDVRTDPYQLNNLAAAPAMKAIVARLDKQLASHHGDT
;
A
#
# COMPACT_ATOMS: atom_id res chain seq x y z
N MET A 1 -15.50 41.87 21.98
CA MET A 1 -16.74 41.20 21.54
C MET A 1 -16.37 39.89 20.88
N ALA A 2 -17.12 38.84 21.18
CA ALA A 2 -16.66 37.47 21.23
C ALA A 2 -16.89 36.67 19.93
N LEU A 3 -16.19 35.53 19.89
CA LEU A 3 -16.51 34.27 19.20
C LEU A 3 -16.29 34.15 17.68
N GLY A 4 -15.44 33.18 17.35
CA GLY A 4 -15.32 32.55 16.04
C GLY A 4 -14.35 31.36 16.07
N ALA A 5 -14.31 30.59 17.17
CA ALA A 5 -13.55 29.34 17.22
C ALA A 5 -14.29 28.29 16.37
N ALA A 6 -13.76 28.01 15.18
CA ALA A 6 -14.25 26.93 14.35
C ALA A 6 -13.95 25.60 15.06
N ILE A 7 -15.02 24.92 15.46
CA ILE A 7 -15.03 23.58 16.03
C ILE A 7 -14.42 22.62 14.98
N LEU A 8 -13.17 22.24 15.18
CA LEU A 8 -12.59 21.05 14.57
C LEU A 8 -13.35 19.85 15.15
N GLY A 9 -14.29 19.32 14.37
CA GLY A 9 -15.02 18.11 14.72
C GLY A 9 -14.05 16.93 14.86
N ASN A 10 -13.72 16.61 16.11
CA ASN A 10 -13.00 15.41 16.50
C ASN A 10 -13.88 14.18 16.23
N LEU A 11 -13.70 13.52 15.08
CA LEU A 11 -14.08 12.10 14.95
C LEU A 11 -12.87 11.24 15.32
N GLY A 12 -12.66 11.06 16.62
CA GLY A 12 -11.82 9.96 17.10
C GLY A 12 -12.50 8.63 16.81
N LEU A 13 -11.77 7.67 16.26
CA LEU A 13 -12.29 6.32 16.05
C LEU A 13 -12.32 5.61 17.41
N ALA A 14 -13.41 5.74 18.16
CA ALA A 14 -13.65 4.90 19.33
C ALA A 14 -14.20 3.55 18.84
N LEU A 15 -13.35 2.53 18.81
CA LEU A 15 -13.80 1.13 18.71
C LEU A 15 -14.47 0.77 20.04
N ALA A 16 -15.76 1.09 20.17
CA ALA A 16 -16.53 0.71 21.36
C ALA A 16 -16.66 -0.81 21.39
N ALA A 17 -15.95 -1.46 22.31
CA ALA A 17 -16.14 -2.87 22.62
C ALA A 17 -17.57 -3.08 23.21
N PRO A 18 -18.28 -4.15 22.83
CA PRO A 18 -19.59 -4.44 23.40
C PRO A 18 -19.46 -4.77 24.91
N ALA A 19 -20.48 -4.38 25.68
CA ALA A 19 -20.57 -4.69 27.10
C ALA A 19 -20.68 -6.21 27.31
N GLY A 20 -19.65 -6.81 27.91
CA GLY A 20 -19.57 -8.26 28.17
C GLY A 20 -18.25 -8.94 27.82
N ALA A 21 -17.20 -8.18 27.46
CA ALA A 21 -15.89 -8.75 27.14
C ALA A 21 -15.33 -9.59 28.31
N LYS A 22 -15.13 -10.90 28.07
CA LYS A 22 -14.36 -11.81 28.94
C LYS A 22 -12.97 -11.21 29.21
N SER A 23 -12.38 -11.55 30.36
CA SER A 23 -11.06 -11.07 30.80
C SER A 23 -10.05 -10.96 29.65
N ALA A 24 -9.33 -9.83 29.60
CA ALA A 24 -8.44 -9.33 28.55
C ALA A 24 -7.29 -10.30 28.15
N GLN A 25 -7.62 -11.37 27.44
CA GLN A 25 -6.64 -12.22 26.80
C GLN A 25 -6.35 -11.66 25.41
N ARG A 26 -5.08 -11.32 25.16
CA ARG A 26 -4.63 -10.81 23.85
C ARG A 26 -5.03 -11.82 22.75
N PRO A 27 -5.71 -11.41 21.67
CA PRO A 27 -6.03 -12.30 20.56
C PRO A 27 -4.79 -12.77 19.82
N ASN A 28 -4.92 -13.89 19.12
CA ASN A 28 -3.97 -14.27 18.08
C ASN A 28 -4.08 -13.30 16.91
N ILE A 29 -3.04 -13.23 16.08
CA ILE A 29 -3.02 -12.40 14.88
C ILE A 29 -2.67 -13.29 13.70
N LEU A 30 -3.52 -13.24 12.68
CA LEU A 30 -3.22 -13.69 11.33
C LEU A 30 -3.02 -12.45 10.46
N LEU A 31 -1.77 -12.17 10.11
CA LEU A 31 -1.38 -11.07 9.24
C LEU A 31 -1.14 -11.62 7.83
N LEU A 32 -1.97 -11.18 6.88
CA LEU A 32 -1.94 -11.58 5.48
C LEU A 32 -1.45 -10.38 4.67
N VAL A 33 -0.30 -10.52 4.02
CA VAL A 33 0.38 -9.41 3.33
C VAL A 33 0.70 -9.79 1.91
N ALA A 34 0.19 -9.06 0.93
CA ALA A 34 0.59 -9.24 -0.47
C ALA A 34 1.63 -8.20 -0.90
N ASP A 35 2.80 -8.65 -1.35
CA ASP A 35 3.83 -7.75 -1.87
C ASP A 35 3.51 -7.29 -3.31
N GLY A 36 3.53 -5.96 -3.50
CA GLY A 36 3.13 -5.26 -4.72
C GLY A 36 1.62 -5.01 -4.86
N TRP A 37 0.80 -5.31 -3.85
CA TRP A 37 -0.64 -5.11 -3.92
C TRP A 37 -1.05 -3.67 -3.55
N SER A 38 -1.57 -2.93 -4.53
CA SER A 38 -1.96 -1.52 -4.36
C SER A 38 -3.44 -1.30 -4.68
N TRP A 39 -3.99 -0.21 -4.15
CA TRP A 39 -5.36 0.19 -4.44
C TRP A 39 -5.56 0.52 -5.92
N GLN A 40 -4.69 1.36 -6.48
CA GLN A 40 -4.74 1.70 -7.91
C GLN A 40 -4.47 0.48 -8.81
N GLY A 41 -3.59 -0.44 -8.38
CA GLY A 41 -3.41 -1.72 -9.06
C GLY A 41 -4.68 -2.57 -9.02
N SER A 42 -5.48 -2.48 -7.96
CA SER A 42 -6.79 -3.15 -7.89
C SER A 42 -7.82 -2.44 -8.77
N GLU A 43 -7.93 -1.11 -8.74
CA GLU A 43 -8.84 -0.34 -9.62
C GLU A 43 -8.53 -0.48 -11.11
N ALA A 44 -7.24 -0.52 -11.47
CA ALA A 44 -6.76 -0.85 -12.82
C ALA A 44 -7.22 -2.25 -13.27
N VAL A 45 -7.64 -3.09 -12.33
CA VAL A 45 -7.99 -4.50 -12.53
C VAL A 45 -9.48 -4.77 -12.25
N ASP A 46 -10.21 -3.86 -11.59
CA ASP A 46 -11.53 -4.14 -10.99
C ASP A 46 -12.74 -3.86 -11.92
N ARG A 47 -12.63 -3.06 -12.99
CA ARG A 47 -13.79 -2.81 -13.88
C ARG A 47 -14.38 -4.07 -14.55
N LEU A 48 -13.69 -5.21 -14.47
CA LEU A 48 -14.11 -6.51 -15.02
C LEU A 48 -14.04 -7.68 -14.01
N GLY A 49 -13.90 -7.41 -12.71
CA GLY A 49 -14.13 -8.39 -11.64
C GLY A 49 -12.90 -9.16 -11.16
N LEU A 50 -12.12 -8.56 -10.26
CA LEU A 50 -11.22 -9.31 -9.37
C LEU A 50 -12.03 -10.34 -8.58
N ARG A 51 -11.63 -11.61 -8.62
CA ARG A 51 -12.26 -12.66 -7.81
C ARG A 51 -11.55 -12.75 -6.47
N MET A 52 -11.97 -11.89 -5.56
CA MET A 52 -11.42 -11.84 -4.20
C MET A 52 -12.46 -12.18 -3.13
N PRO A 53 -13.04 -13.40 -3.14
CA PRO A 53 -14.06 -13.80 -2.19
C PRO A 53 -13.59 -13.74 -0.73
N THR A 54 -12.31 -13.99 -0.46
CA THR A 54 -11.77 -13.91 0.90
C THR A 54 -11.72 -12.47 1.38
N PHE A 55 -11.15 -11.56 0.59
CA PHE A 55 -11.12 -10.14 0.92
C PHE A 55 -12.54 -9.58 1.08
N ALA A 56 -13.46 -9.87 0.15
CA ALA A 56 -14.84 -9.43 0.24
C ALA A 56 -15.55 -9.96 1.51
N ARG A 57 -15.27 -11.22 1.90
CA ARG A 57 -15.73 -11.79 3.17
C ARG A 57 -15.19 -10.99 4.36
N LEU A 58 -13.89 -10.69 4.39
CA LEU A 58 -13.28 -9.91 5.48
C LEU A 58 -13.86 -8.48 5.54
N GLN A 59 -14.17 -7.87 4.40
CA GLN A 59 -14.79 -6.54 4.35
C GLN A 59 -16.19 -6.55 4.96
N ARG A 60 -16.99 -7.56 4.62
CA ARG A 60 -18.33 -7.76 5.18
C ARG A 60 -18.27 -8.05 6.68
N ASP A 61 -17.33 -8.87 7.12
CA ASP A 61 -17.27 -9.36 8.51
C ASP A 61 -16.41 -8.45 9.42
N GLY A 62 -15.79 -7.39 8.87
CA GLY A 62 -14.83 -6.54 9.57
C GLY A 62 -14.95 -5.05 9.26
N ILE A 63 -13.81 -4.34 9.32
CA ILE A 63 -13.65 -2.93 8.97
C ILE A 63 -12.75 -2.82 7.74
N SER A 64 -13.24 -2.12 6.72
CA SER A 64 -12.45 -1.73 5.54
C SER A 64 -11.91 -0.30 5.69
N PHE A 65 -10.67 -0.08 5.30
CA PHE A 65 -10.03 1.23 5.33
C PHE A 65 -9.79 1.71 3.90
N GLU A 66 -10.50 2.76 3.47
CA GLU A 66 -10.37 3.30 2.10
C GLU A 66 -9.03 4.02 1.89
N ASN A 67 -8.43 4.55 2.96
CA ASN A 67 -7.25 5.43 2.91
C ASN A 67 -6.08 4.85 3.72
N ALA A 68 -5.62 3.65 3.36
CA ALA A 68 -4.49 2.97 3.98
C ALA A 68 -3.20 3.08 3.17
N PHE A 69 -2.08 3.42 3.80
CA PHE A 69 -0.85 3.75 3.09
C PHE A 69 0.38 3.07 3.72
N THR A 70 1.38 2.77 2.89
CA THR A 70 2.69 2.30 3.37
C THR A 70 3.67 3.47 3.48
N GLU A 71 4.25 3.66 4.66
CA GLU A 71 5.15 4.78 5.00
C GLU A 71 6.48 4.73 4.24
N SER A 72 6.95 3.53 3.90
CA SER A 72 8.19 3.30 3.17
C SER A 72 7.98 2.18 2.12
N PRO A 73 7.84 2.54 0.84
CA PRO A 73 7.67 1.56 -0.24
C PRO A 73 8.85 0.60 -0.33
N GLY A 74 8.58 -0.72 -0.26
CA GLY A 74 9.59 -1.77 -0.46
C GLY A 74 10.29 -2.28 0.81
N ALA A 75 10.04 -1.69 1.98
CA ALA A 75 10.51 -2.21 3.26
C ALA A 75 9.58 -3.30 3.82
N GLN A 76 10.08 -4.12 4.76
CA GLN A 76 9.21 -4.94 5.61
C GLN A 76 8.22 -4.04 6.35
N LEU A 77 6.95 -4.46 6.46
CA LEU A 77 5.95 -3.67 7.17
C LEU A 77 6.43 -3.44 8.62
N PRO A 78 6.64 -2.17 9.05
CA PRO A 78 7.12 -1.85 10.40
C PRO A 78 6.27 -2.46 11.53
N CYS A 79 4.98 -2.73 11.27
CA CYS A 79 4.08 -3.35 12.23
C CYS A 79 4.55 -4.74 12.68
N VAL A 80 5.20 -5.54 11.83
CA VAL A 80 5.68 -6.89 12.19
C VAL A 80 6.69 -6.81 13.33
N ASP A 81 7.64 -5.88 13.25
CA ASP A 81 8.67 -5.70 14.27
C ASP A 81 8.12 -5.03 15.54
N MET A 82 7.15 -4.12 15.40
CA MET A 82 6.44 -3.56 16.56
C MET A 82 5.66 -4.63 17.33
N LEU A 83 5.01 -5.56 16.64
CA LEU A 83 4.27 -6.66 17.27
C LEU A 83 5.20 -7.65 17.96
N LYS A 84 6.34 -7.99 17.35
CA LYS A 84 7.42 -8.77 18.00
C LYS A 84 7.87 -8.11 19.30
N LYS A 85 8.19 -6.81 19.27
CA LYS A 85 8.60 -6.03 20.46
C LYS A 85 7.52 -6.00 21.54
N SER A 86 6.25 -6.11 21.15
CA SER A 86 5.10 -6.15 22.06
C SER A 86 4.86 -7.53 22.69
N GLY A 87 5.70 -8.53 22.39
CA GLY A 87 5.66 -9.87 22.99
C GLY A 87 4.91 -10.94 22.19
N TYR A 88 4.56 -10.66 20.93
CA TYR A 88 4.00 -11.69 20.04
C TYR A 88 5.11 -12.61 19.53
N ALA A 89 4.92 -13.92 19.69
CA ALA A 89 5.77 -14.91 19.05
C ALA A 89 5.43 -14.99 17.55
N VAL A 90 6.42 -14.73 16.69
CA VAL A 90 6.28 -14.89 15.24
C VAL A 90 6.58 -16.33 14.86
N ALA A 91 5.65 -16.93 14.12
CA ALA A 91 5.84 -18.26 13.55
C ALA A 91 7.00 -18.28 12.55
N SER A 92 7.95 -19.21 12.72
CA SER A 92 8.97 -19.53 11.71
C SER A 92 8.60 -20.74 10.84
N ASP A 93 7.56 -21.47 11.25
CA ASP A 93 7.20 -22.78 10.70
C ASP A 93 5.96 -22.67 9.80
N ASP A 94 5.61 -23.75 9.10
CA ASP A 94 4.35 -23.83 8.37
C ASP A 94 3.13 -23.67 9.30
N PHE A 95 1.98 -23.30 8.72
CA PHE A 95 0.81 -22.90 9.49
C PHE A 95 0.27 -23.98 10.44
N ASP A 96 0.33 -25.25 10.03
CA ASP A 96 -0.19 -26.34 10.85
C ASP A 96 0.74 -26.62 12.03
N THR A 97 2.06 -26.59 11.79
CA THR A 97 3.07 -26.61 12.85
C THR A 97 2.92 -25.45 13.82
N PHE A 98 2.63 -24.25 13.31
CA PHE A 98 2.35 -23.07 14.13
C PHE A 98 1.13 -23.25 15.04
N LEU A 99 0.02 -23.78 14.50
CA LEU A 99 -1.18 -24.06 15.30
C LEU A 99 -0.93 -25.12 16.37
N ALA A 100 -0.08 -26.12 16.08
CA ALA A 100 0.22 -27.24 16.96
C ALA A 100 1.22 -26.89 18.09
N LYS A 101 2.25 -26.10 17.81
CA LYS A 101 3.32 -25.75 18.78
C LYS A 101 2.93 -24.67 19.80
N ARG A 102 1.65 -24.30 19.86
CA ARG A 102 1.18 -23.20 20.72
C ARG A 102 1.37 -23.49 22.21
N THR A 103 1.76 -22.47 22.97
CA THR A 103 1.69 -22.49 24.44
C THR A 103 0.36 -21.90 24.89
N ALA A 104 -0.39 -22.61 25.74
CA ALA A 104 -1.63 -22.09 26.32
C ALA A 104 -1.37 -20.74 27.03
N GLY A 105 -2.24 -19.75 26.80
CA GLY A 105 -2.15 -18.43 27.43
C GLY A 105 -1.25 -17.40 26.72
N LYS A 106 -0.46 -17.78 25.71
CA LYS A 106 0.36 -16.84 24.93
C LYS A 106 -0.30 -16.49 23.59
N PRO A 107 -0.44 -15.20 23.24
CA PRO A 107 -0.95 -14.80 21.94
C PRO A 107 0.08 -15.08 20.84
N LEU A 108 -0.40 -15.47 19.67
CA LEU A 108 0.45 -15.82 18.53
C LEU A 108 0.34 -14.80 17.39
N LEU A 109 1.40 -14.66 16.61
CA LEU A 109 1.41 -13.90 15.35
C LEU A 109 1.89 -14.82 14.22
N PHE A 110 0.99 -15.10 13.27
CA PHE A 110 1.34 -15.73 12.00
C PHE A 110 1.32 -14.67 10.90
N CYS A 111 2.38 -14.57 10.12
CA CYS A 111 2.44 -13.69 8.96
C CYS A 111 2.54 -14.54 7.69
N LEU A 112 1.51 -14.52 6.84
CA LEU A 112 1.64 -14.95 5.46
C LEU A 112 2.03 -13.74 4.63
N GLU A 113 3.31 -13.63 4.28
CA GLU A 113 3.73 -12.73 3.21
C GLU A 113 3.66 -13.50 1.89
N SER A 114 2.92 -12.96 0.91
CA SER A 114 3.00 -13.47 -0.45
C SER A 114 4.45 -13.37 -0.90
N LYS A 115 4.96 -14.44 -1.50
CA LYS A 115 6.27 -14.38 -2.15
C LYS A 115 6.09 -13.65 -3.48
N SER A 116 6.10 -12.32 -3.53
CA SER A 116 6.24 -11.59 -4.81
C SER A 116 7.65 -11.86 -5.37
N SER A 117 7.92 -12.02 -6.67
CA SER A 117 7.74 -10.97 -7.68
C SER A 117 7.96 -11.44 -9.13
N HIS A 118 8.03 -12.75 -9.42
CA HIS A 118 8.10 -13.21 -10.80
C HIS A 118 6.69 -13.46 -11.32
N ARG A 119 6.13 -12.44 -11.96
CA ARG A 119 5.01 -12.53 -12.92
C ARG A 119 5.08 -13.89 -13.62
N ARG A 120 4.32 -14.86 -13.13
CA ARG A 120 4.34 -16.18 -13.75
C ARG A 120 3.59 -16.00 -15.05
N SER A 121 4.31 -16.16 -16.16
CA SER A 121 3.72 -16.30 -17.48
C SER A 121 2.78 -17.50 -17.45
N ASN A 122 1.53 -17.28 -17.06
CA ASN A 122 0.49 -18.28 -17.16
C ASN A 122 -0.33 -17.94 -18.40
N ALA A 123 -0.18 -18.77 -19.43
CA ALA A 123 -0.85 -18.68 -20.73
C ALA A 123 -2.39 -18.85 -20.68
N ALA A 124 -2.99 -18.96 -19.49
CA ALA A 124 -4.39 -19.31 -19.28
C ALA A 124 -5.19 -18.27 -18.46
N ILE A 125 -4.65 -17.06 -18.29
CA ILE A 125 -5.36 -15.99 -17.58
C ILE A 125 -6.30 -15.32 -18.59
N ASP A 126 -7.58 -15.22 -18.23
CA ASP A 126 -8.54 -14.41 -18.97
C ASP A 126 -8.02 -12.96 -19.00
N THR A 127 -7.47 -12.58 -20.15
CA THR A 127 -6.87 -11.28 -20.44
C THR A 127 -7.93 -10.24 -20.82
N ALA A 128 -9.22 -10.51 -20.53
CA ALA A 128 -10.32 -9.60 -20.82
C ALA A 128 -10.01 -8.17 -20.31
N ASN A 129 -9.52 -7.38 -21.25
CA ASN A 129 -9.33 -5.95 -21.30
C ASN A 129 -9.13 -5.22 -19.94
N PRO A 130 -8.02 -5.44 -19.21
CA PRO A 130 -7.77 -4.71 -17.98
C PRO A 130 -7.68 -3.20 -18.24
N VAL A 131 -8.05 -2.40 -17.24
CA VAL A 131 -7.90 -0.95 -17.32
C VAL A 131 -6.42 -0.61 -17.22
N VAL A 132 -5.84 -0.14 -18.32
CA VAL A 132 -4.46 0.33 -18.31
C VAL A 132 -4.41 1.73 -17.70
N PRO A 133 -3.66 1.98 -16.62
CA PRO A 133 -3.49 3.32 -16.08
C PRO A 133 -2.91 4.27 -17.14
N PRO A 134 -3.33 5.55 -17.16
CA PRO A 134 -2.93 6.51 -18.20
C PRO A 134 -1.44 6.88 -18.20
N TYR A 135 -0.69 6.44 -17.19
CA TYR A 135 0.78 6.56 -17.13
C TYR A 135 1.52 5.32 -17.67
N LEU A 136 0.82 4.33 -18.21
CA LEU A 136 1.39 3.15 -18.88
C LEU A 136 0.99 3.10 -20.36
N PRO A 137 1.81 2.49 -21.23
CA PRO A 137 1.48 2.35 -22.63
C PRO A 137 0.44 1.25 -22.83
N ASP A 138 -0.67 1.59 -23.46
CA ASP A 138 -1.77 0.67 -23.72
C ASP A 138 -1.44 -0.25 -24.92
N THR A 139 -0.79 -1.38 -24.62
CA THR A 139 -0.37 -2.39 -25.62
C THR A 139 -0.81 -3.78 -25.18
N PRO A 140 -0.95 -4.75 -26.11
CA PRO A 140 -1.29 -6.13 -25.74
C PRO A 140 -0.35 -6.74 -24.70
N ALA A 141 0.96 -6.46 -24.80
CA ALA A 141 1.95 -6.95 -23.85
C ALA A 141 1.75 -6.36 -22.45
N VAL A 142 1.40 -5.08 -22.35
CA VAL A 142 1.10 -4.42 -21.05
C VAL A 142 -0.21 -4.87 -20.46
N ARG A 143 -1.27 -5.05 -21.27
CA ARG A 143 -2.53 -5.63 -20.80
C ARG A 143 -2.33 -7.04 -20.26
N SER A 144 -1.56 -7.87 -20.98
CA SER A 144 -1.20 -9.23 -20.53
C SER A 144 -0.44 -9.20 -19.20
N ASP A 145 0.50 -8.27 -19.06
CA ASP A 145 1.29 -8.08 -17.83
C ASP A 145 0.44 -7.67 -16.62
N ILE A 146 -0.52 -6.78 -16.82
CA ILE A 146 -1.52 -6.40 -15.80
C ILE A 146 -2.42 -7.60 -15.46
N GLY A 147 -2.80 -8.41 -16.45
CA GLY A 147 -3.52 -9.66 -16.23
C GLY A 147 -2.73 -10.68 -15.40
N ALA A 148 -1.43 -10.82 -15.64
CA ALA A 148 -0.56 -11.67 -14.82
C ALA A 148 -0.48 -11.18 -13.37
N TYR A 149 -0.37 -9.86 -13.17
CA TYR A 149 -0.44 -9.25 -11.84
C TYR A 149 -1.76 -9.56 -11.12
N ARG A 150 -2.90 -9.44 -11.83
CA ARG A 150 -4.23 -9.77 -11.31
C ARG A 150 -4.29 -11.19 -10.74
N SER A 151 -3.83 -12.18 -11.51
CA SER A 151 -3.94 -13.58 -11.09
C SER A 151 -3.09 -13.91 -9.86
N GLU A 152 -1.99 -13.18 -9.64
CA GLU A 152 -1.22 -13.35 -8.40
C GLU A 152 -1.94 -12.76 -7.18
N ILE A 153 -2.70 -11.66 -7.35
CA ILE A 153 -3.59 -11.17 -6.28
C ILE A 153 -4.71 -12.17 -5.99
N GLU A 154 -5.35 -12.74 -7.02
CA GLU A 154 -6.41 -13.75 -6.84
C GLU A 154 -5.88 -15.03 -6.21
N ARG A 155 -4.65 -15.45 -6.55
CA ARG A 155 -3.96 -16.57 -5.90
C ARG A 155 -3.76 -16.28 -4.42
N PHE A 156 -3.25 -15.10 -4.08
CA PHE A 156 -3.06 -14.69 -2.69
C PHE A 156 -4.39 -14.67 -1.90
N ASP A 157 -5.46 -14.15 -2.50
CA ASP A 157 -6.80 -14.17 -1.89
C ASP A 157 -7.27 -15.61 -1.60
N HIS A 158 -7.03 -16.54 -2.53
CA HIS A 158 -7.33 -17.95 -2.34
C HIS A 158 -6.50 -18.58 -1.21
N GLU A 159 -5.19 -18.34 -1.17
CA GLU A 159 -4.29 -18.83 -0.12
C GLU A 159 -4.69 -18.30 1.27
N ALA A 160 -5.05 -17.01 1.35
CA ALA A 160 -5.62 -16.39 2.54
C ALA A 160 -6.90 -17.11 3.00
N GLY A 161 -7.80 -17.44 2.06
CA GLY A 161 -9.03 -18.17 2.33
C GLY A 161 -8.76 -19.53 2.97
N LEU A 162 -7.81 -20.29 2.42
CA LEU A 162 -7.41 -21.59 2.97
C LEU A 162 -6.86 -21.50 4.41
N LEU A 163 -6.16 -20.43 4.77
CA LEU A 163 -5.70 -20.22 6.14
C LEU A 163 -6.85 -19.88 7.09
N ILE A 164 -7.79 -19.04 6.66
CA ILE A 164 -8.98 -18.70 7.45
C ILE A 164 -9.84 -19.96 7.68
N GLU A 165 -10.08 -20.78 6.65
CA GLU A 165 -10.82 -22.05 6.79
C GLU A 165 -10.13 -23.03 7.76
N ARG A 166 -8.79 -23.07 7.78
CA ARG A 166 -8.03 -23.86 8.76
C ARG A 166 -8.25 -23.32 10.18
N LEU A 167 -8.26 -22.00 10.40
CA LEU A 167 -8.58 -21.40 11.70
C LEU A 167 -10.00 -21.75 12.15
N GLU A 168 -10.97 -21.73 11.23
CA GLU A 168 -12.36 -22.09 11.50
C GLU A 168 -12.51 -23.54 11.91
N ARG A 169 -11.91 -24.47 11.17
CA ARG A 169 -11.90 -25.90 11.50
C ARG A 169 -11.24 -26.19 12.85
N ALA A 170 -10.24 -25.39 13.22
CA ALA A 170 -9.59 -25.48 14.53
C ALA A 170 -10.39 -24.80 15.67
N GLY A 171 -11.52 -24.14 15.37
CA GLY A 171 -12.33 -23.39 16.33
C GLY A 171 -11.66 -22.10 16.85
N ARG A 172 -10.68 -21.56 16.10
CA ARG A 172 -9.80 -20.44 16.52
C ARG A 172 -10.04 -19.14 15.77
N LEU A 173 -11.00 -19.08 14.85
CA LEU A 173 -11.28 -17.81 14.18
C LEU A 173 -11.84 -16.76 15.17
N SER A 174 -12.66 -17.19 16.14
CA SER A 174 -13.31 -16.29 17.11
C SER A 174 -12.34 -15.54 18.03
N ASP A 175 -11.14 -16.08 18.27
CA ASP A 175 -10.10 -15.48 19.11
C ASP A 175 -8.89 -14.98 18.29
N THR A 176 -9.05 -14.83 16.97
CA THR A 176 -7.99 -14.38 16.06
C THR A 176 -8.38 -13.09 15.34
N LEU A 177 -7.56 -12.05 15.50
CA LEU A 177 -7.57 -10.85 14.68
C LEU A 177 -6.97 -11.17 13.32
N VAL A 178 -7.74 -10.97 12.25
CA VAL A 178 -7.27 -11.16 10.87
C VAL A 178 -7.06 -9.78 10.24
N VAL A 179 -5.86 -9.57 9.71
CA VAL A 179 -5.49 -8.36 8.97
C VAL A 179 -5.06 -8.78 7.58
N MET A 180 -5.62 -8.17 6.55
CA MET A 180 -5.22 -8.41 5.16
C MET A 180 -4.89 -7.08 4.47
N THR A 181 -3.68 -6.97 3.92
CA THR A 181 -3.14 -5.72 3.38
C THR A 181 -2.12 -5.94 2.25
N GLY A 182 -1.79 -4.88 1.53
CA GLY A 182 -0.63 -4.82 0.64
C GLY A 182 0.67 -4.38 1.33
N LYS A 183 1.81 -4.75 0.75
CA LYS A 183 3.17 -4.26 1.07
C LYS A 183 3.77 -3.68 -0.20
N GLY A 184 4.00 -2.37 -0.21
CA GLY A 184 4.47 -1.65 -1.39
C GLY A 184 3.40 -1.47 -2.48
N GLY A 185 3.75 -0.65 -3.48
CA GLY A 185 2.82 -0.25 -4.53
C GLY A 185 2.80 -1.14 -5.76
N PHE A 186 2.01 -0.72 -6.74
CA PHE A 186 1.84 -1.34 -8.05
C PHE A 186 3.21 -1.60 -8.74
N PRO A 187 3.59 -2.85 -9.09
CA PRO A 187 4.93 -3.19 -9.57
C PRO A 187 5.14 -2.83 -11.06
N PHE A 188 4.86 -1.58 -11.39
CA PHE A 188 4.91 -0.97 -12.71
C PHE A 188 5.56 0.41 -12.63
N PRO A 189 6.02 0.96 -13.77
CA PRO A 189 6.53 2.33 -13.83
C PRO A 189 5.57 3.33 -13.17
N ARG A 190 6.11 4.29 -12.41
CA ARG A 190 5.38 5.26 -11.56
C ARG A 190 4.68 4.67 -10.32
N GLY A 191 4.67 3.35 -10.14
CA GLY A 191 4.11 2.69 -8.95
C GLY A 191 5.14 2.45 -7.84
N ALA A 192 5.47 1.18 -7.60
CA ALA A 192 6.38 0.72 -6.56
C ALA A 192 7.69 1.53 -6.51
N GLY A 193 8.13 1.87 -5.30
CA GLY A 193 9.32 2.69 -5.06
C GLY A 193 9.10 4.21 -5.19
N THR A 194 7.87 4.66 -5.49
CA THR A 194 7.51 6.09 -5.52
C THR A 194 6.59 6.48 -4.37
N LEU A 195 6.45 7.79 -4.13
CA LEU A 195 5.51 8.36 -3.14
C LEU A 195 4.15 8.74 -3.74
N TYR A 196 3.87 8.35 -4.99
CA TYR A 196 2.54 8.48 -5.58
C TYR A 196 1.60 7.44 -4.97
N ASP A 197 0.28 7.62 -5.07
CA ASP A 197 -0.65 6.66 -4.48
C ASP A 197 -0.51 5.27 -5.15
N ALA A 198 -0.13 5.20 -6.43
CA ALA A 198 0.26 3.94 -7.08
C ALA A 198 1.40 3.20 -6.36
N GLY A 199 2.28 3.93 -5.67
CA GLY A 199 3.43 3.43 -4.92
C GLY A 199 3.16 3.14 -3.44
N THR A 200 2.17 3.82 -2.83
CA THR A 200 1.97 3.83 -1.37
C THR A 200 0.57 3.48 -0.91
N HIS A 201 -0.48 3.66 -1.71
CA HIS A 201 -1.88 3.41 -1.32
C HIS A 201 -2.20 1.93 -1.49
N VAL A 202 -2.52 1.26 -0.38
CA VAL A 202 -2.73 -0.19 -0.33
C VAL A 202 -4.13 -0.52 0.20
N PRO A 203 -4.70 -1.67 -0.20
CA PRO A 203 -5.92 -2.17 0.44
C PRO A 203 -5.64 -2.57 1.88
N LEU A 204 -6.62 -2.37 2.76
CA LEU A 204 -6.56 -2.80 4.15
C LEU A 204 -7.94 -3.17 4.68
N VAL A 205 -8.02 -4.38 5.24
CA VAL A 205 -9.18 -4.86 5.99
C VAL A 205 -8.74 -5.50 7.30
N VAL A 206 -9.51 -5.24 8.35
CA VAL A 206 -9.30 -5.80 9.70
C VAL A 206 -10.59 -6.46 10.17
N MET A 207 -10.52 -7.73 10.54
CA MET A 207 -11.66 -8.51 11.00
C MET A 207 -11.33 -9.14 12.36
N TYR A 208 -12.22 -8.96 13.33
CA TYR A 208 -12.10 -9.59 14.65
C TYR A 208 -13.49 -9.91 15.22
N PRO A 209 -13.93 -11.17 15.15
CA PRO A 209 -15.29 -11.54 15.56
C PRO A 209 -15.54 -11.25 17.05
N GLY A 210 -14.47 -11.30 17.87
CA GLY A 210 -14.52 -11.09 19.31
C GLY A 210 -14.61 -9.63 19.78
N GLY A 211 -14.58 -8.62 18.89
CA GLY A 211 -14.52 -7.23 19.35
C GLY A 211 -14.69 -6.12 18.31
N VAL A 212 -14.83 -6.42 17.03
CA VAL A 212 -14.99 -5.42 15.97
C VAL A 212 -16.38 -5.51 15.34
N ALA A 213 -17.05 -4.37 15.18
CA ALA A 213 -18.33 -4.30 14.48
C ALA A 213 -18.14 -4.56 12.98
N ALA A 214 -18.80 -5.62 12.49
CA ALA A 214 -18.76 -6.05 11.10
C ALA A 214 -19.37 -5.01 10.14
N GLY A 215 -18.92 -5.04 8.88
CA GLY A 215 -19.48 -4.30 7.76
C GLY A 215 -19.20 -2.79 7.77
N ARG A 216 -18.21 -2.33 8.54
CA ARG A 216 -17.88 -0.90 8.60
C ARG A 216 -16.86 -0.53 7.54
N VAL A 217 -17.00 0.68 7.01
CA VAL A 217 -16.01 1.31 6.11
C VAL A 217 -15.57 2.63 6.74
N THR A 218 -14.27 2.87 6.79
CA THR A 218 -13.69 4.13 7.29
C THR A 218 -12.84 4.82 6.23
N LYS A 219 -12.91 6.15 6.24
CA LYS A 219 -12.12 7.04 5.37
C LYS A 219 -10.94 7.68 6.10
N SER A 220 -10.69 7.28 7.35
CA SER A 220 -9.52 7.74 8.10
C SER A 220 -8.24 7.39 7.35
N LEU A 221 -7.29 8.32 7.34
CA LEU A 221 -5.94 8.08 6.87
C LEU A 221 -5.22 7.19 7.89
N VAL A 222 -4.75 6.04 7.45
CA VAL A 222 -4.01 5.09 8.29
C VAL A 222 -2.75 4.62 7.59
N GLY A 223 -1.70 4.42 8.38
CA GLY A 223 -0.45 3.82 7.94
C GLY A 223 -0.25 2.39 8.38
N SER A 224 0.83 1.77 7.91
CA SER A 224 1.25 0.47 8.44
C SER A 224 1.74 0.56 9.89
N THR A 225 2.26 1.70 10.33
CA THR A 225 2.59 1.95 11.75
C THR A 225 1.33 2.06 12.62
N ASP A 226 0.24 2.60 12.07
CA ASP A 226 -1.06 2.63 12.74
C ASP A 226 -1.66 1.22 12.85
N LEU A 227 -1.30 0.26 11.99
CA LEU A 227 -1.75 -1.14 12.15
C LEU A 227 -1.31 -1.73 13.48
N ALA A 228 -0.08 -1.44 13.93
CA ALA A 228 0.37 -1.89 15.25
C ALA A 228 -0.47 -1.26 16.36
N ALA A 229 -0.81 0.04 16.24
CA ALA A 229 -1.67 0.73 17.19
C ALA A 229 -3.11 0.18 17.17
N ILE A 230 -3.68 -0.08 15.99
CA ILE A 230 -5.02 -0.70 15.81
C ILE A 230 -5.04 -2.09 16.46
N VAL A 231 -4.03 -2.92 16.18
CA VAL A 231 -3.90 -4.24 16.81
C VAL A 231 -3.82 -4.09 18.34
N LEU A 232 -2.97 -3.20 18.85
CA LEU A 232 -2.81 -3.00 20.29
C LEU A 232 -4.06 -2.41 20.97
N ASP A 233 -4.83 -1.56 20.30
CA ASP A 233 -6.09 -1.00 20.79
C ASP A 233 -7.19 -2.07 20.82
N VAL A 234 -7.35 -2.84 19.74
CA VAL A 234 -8.31 -3.96 19.66
C VAL A 234 -7.99 -5.06 20.69
N THR A 235 -6.72 -5.29 21.00
CA THR A 235 -6.27 -6.28 21.99
C THR A 235 -6.35 -5.79 23.45
N GLY A 236 -6.68 -4.51 23.67
CA GLY A 236 -6.65 -3.88 24.99
C GLY A 236 -5.24 -3.78 25.62
N ALA A 237 -4.19 -3.94 24.80
CA ALA A 237 -2.80 -3.99 25.25
C ALA A 237 -2.13 -2.61 25.32
N ALA A 238 -2.75 -1.54 24.79
CA ALA A 238 -2.24 -0.19 24.84
C ALA A 238 -2.94 0.69 25.91
N LYS A 239 -2.17 1.61 26.51
CA LYS A 239 -2.75 2.87 27.03
C LYS A 239 -3.42 3.55 25.83
N ARG A 240 -4.71 3.88 25.96
CA ARG A 240 -5.49 4.60 24.94
C ARG A 240 -4.86 5.96 24.62
N GLU A 241 -3.85 5.99 23.77
CA GLU A 241 -3.53 7.19 23.03
C GLU A 241 -4.49 7.24 21.85
N THR A 242 -5.28 8.31 21.81
CA THR A 242 -6.21 8.56 20.72
C THR A 242 -5.43 8.48 19.42
N ILE A 243 -5.80 7.57 18.52
CA ILE A 243 -5.35 7.59 17.12
C ILE A 243 -5.95 8.86 16.52
N ASN A 244 -5.29 9.99 16.77
CA ASN A 244 -5.67 11.27 16.20
C ASN A 244 -5.62 11.12 14.68
N ALA A 245 -6.47 11.85 13.96
CA ALA A 245 -6.36 12.01 12.52
C ALA A 245 -4.98 12.61 12.21
N ARG A 246 -3.97 11.76 12.06
CA ARG A 246 -2.60 12.16 11.80
C ARG A 246 -2.57 12.61 10.35
N THR A 247 -2.06 13.80 10.15
CA THR A 247 -1.43 14.16 8.90
C THR A 247 -0.42 13.07 8.55
N PHE A 248 -0.65 12.34 7.45
CA PHE A 248 0.11 11.13 7.15
C PHE A 248 1.38 11.48 6.38
N VAL A 249 2.54 11.17 6.97
CA VAL A 249 3.85 11.43 6.35
C VAL A 249 4.39 10.16 5.72
N LEU A 250 4.77 10.26 4.46
CA LEU A 250 5.42 9.20 3.69
C LEU A 250 6.90 9.55 3.51
N THR A 251 7.76 8.54 3.51
CA THR A 251 9.20 8.71 3.30
C THR A 251 9.66 7.86 2.12
N GLY A 252 10.39 8.49 1.20
CA GLY A 252 10.96 7.83 0.02
C GLY A 252 12.14 6.93 0.38
N SER A 253 12.65 6.19 -0.60
CA SER A 253 13.80 5.32 -0.40
C SER A 253 15.07 6.11 -0.02
N GLU A 254 16.02 5.44 0.64
CA GLU A 254 17.35 6.00 0.91
C GLU A 254 18.07 6.45 -0.38
N SER A 255 17.81 5.76 -1.49
CA SER A 255 18.38 6.08 -2.80
C SER A 255 17.77 7.33 -3.45
N TYR A 256 16.53 7.69 -3.10
CA TYR A 256 15.87 8.91 -3.55
C TYR A 256 15.09 9.60 -2.41
N PRO A 257 15.80 10.27 -1.48
CA PRO A 257 15.16 10.80 -0.28
C PRO A 257 14.18 11.91 -0.63
N SER A 258 12.90 11.61 -0.43
CA SER A 258 11.78 12.54 -0.53
C SER A 258 10.86 12.32 0.66
N ARG A 259 10.10 13.34 1.03
CA ARG A 259 9.06 13.21 2.05
C ARG A 259 7.74 13.69 1.47
N ALA A 260 6.65 13.05 1.82
CA ALA A 260 5.33 13.49 1.37
C ALA A 260 4.34 13.56 2.52
N ILE A 261 3.30 14.36 2.32
CA ILE A 261 2.16 14.52 3.21
C ILE A 261 0.91 14.16 2.43
N ARG A 262 0.16 13.17 2.93
CA ARG A 262 -1.10 12.73 2.33
C ARG A 262 -2.25 13.19 3.22
N THR A 263 -3.12 14.01 2.64
CA THR A 263 -4.39 14.48 3.22
C THR A 263 -5.56 13.90 2.41
N PRO A 264 -6.82 13.96 2.84
CA PRO A 264 -7.94 13.40 2.07
C PRO A 264 -8.18 14.03 0.68
N GLN A 265 -7.48 15.09 0.31
CA GLN A 265 -7.58 15.75 -0.99
C GLN A 265 -6.23 15.94 -1.67
N TYR A 266 -5.17 16.21 -0.93
CA TYR A 266 -3.86 16.51 -1.49
C TYR A 266 -2.81 15.47 -1.15
N LEU A 267 -1.98 15.17 -2.14
CA LEU A 267 -0.65 14.60 -1.97
C LEU A 267 0.37 15.72 -2.25
N TYR A 268 1.18 16.07 -1.25
CA TYR A 268 2.30 17.00 -1.43
C TYR A 268 3.62 16.28 -1.18
N ILE A 269 4.54 16.36 -2.14
CA ILE A 269 5.85 15.71 -2.09
C ILE A 269 6.93 16.80 -2.07
N ARG A 270 7.84 16.70 -1.11
CA ARG A 270 9.06 17.48 -1.00
C ARG A 270 10.25 16.63 -1.40
N ASN A 271 10.88 17.01 -2.50
CA ASN A 271 12.10 16.37 -2.99
C ASN A 271 13.32 17.22 -2.62
N ALA A 272 14.19 16.67 -1.78
CA ALA A 272 15.41 17.36 -1.37
C ALA A 272 16.51 17.33 -2.44
N PHE A 273 16.39 16.46 -3.45
CA PHE A 273 17.41 16.20 -4.45
C PHE A 273 16.85 16.21 -5.89
N PRO A 274 16.32 17.36 -6.37
CA PRO A 274 15.69 17.46 -7.69
C PRO A 274 16.63 17.13 -8.86
N ASP A 275 17.94 17.26 -8.67
CA ASP A 275 18.93 16.94 -9.71
C ASP A 275 19.19 15.45 -9.91
N ARG A 276 18.66 14.59 -9.01
CA ARG A 276 18.81 13.13 -9.09
C ARG A 276 17.70 12.51 -9.95
N TRP A 277 18.02 11.37 -10.56
CA TRP A 277 17.06 10.55 -11.27
C TRP A 277 16.26 9.67 -10.29
N PRO A 278 14.91 9.78 -10.24
CA PRO A 278 14.09 9.05 -9.27
C PRO A 278 14.15 7.53 -9.43
N ALA A 279 14.31 7.06 -10.67
CA ALA A 279 14.34 5.64 -11.00
C ALA A 279 15.75 5.11 -11.34
N GLY A 280 16.81 5.85 -10.97
CA GLY A 280 18.17 5.60 -11.45
C GLY A 280 18.44 6.23 -12.81
N ALA A 281 19.70 6.30 -13.22
CA ALA A 281 20.08 6.99 -14.45
C ALA A 281 19.58 6.25 -15.72
N PRO A 282 19.34 6.96 -16.84
CA PRO A 282 19.13 6.32 -18.13
C PRO A 282 20.34 5.46 -18.53
N ALA A 283 20.13 4.50 -19.43
CA ALA A 283 21.23 3.71 -19.98
C ALA A 283 22.27 4.63 -20.65
N ARG A 284 23.56 4.27 -20.48
CA ARG A 284 24.68 4.99 -21.11
C ARG A 284 24.77 4.75 -22.62
N GLN A 285 24.14 3.70 -23.11
CA GLN A 285 24.14 3.27 -24.50
C GLN A 285 22.70 3.13 -25.00
N ALA A 286 22.52 3.23 -26.32
CA ALA A 286 21.24 2.96 -26.95
C ALA A 286 20.84 1.49 -26.76
N VAL A 287 19.55 1.24 -26.58
CA VAL A 287 19.01 -0.13 -26.51
C VAL A 287 19.14 -0.80 -27.87
N THR A 288 19.64 -2.04 -27.88
CA THR A 288 19.77 -2.84 -29.11
C THR A 288 18.96 -4.13 -29.01
N PRO A 289 18.44 -4.67 -30.14
CA PRO A 289 17.73 -5.95 -30.11
C PRO A 289 18.58 -7.11 -29.54
N ALA A 290 19.89 -7.11 -29.80
CA ALA A 290 20.80 -8.16 -29.35
C ALA A 290 21.06 -8.15 -27.83
N ARG A 291 20.80 -7.03 -27.15
CA ARG A 291 21.08 -6.85 -25.72
C ARG A 291 19.86 -6.35 -24.95
N LEU A 292 18.67 -6.47 -25.53
CA LEU A 292 17.43 -5.86 -25.05
C LEU A 292 17.23 -6.07 -23.54
N ASP A 293 17.27 -7.31 -23.06
CA ASP A 293 17.04 -7.61 -21.65
C ASP A 293 18.06 -6.96 -20.72
N SER A 294 19.36 -7.01 -21.10
CA SER A 294 20.43 -6.38 -20.33
C SER A 294 20.37 -4.85 -20.37
N ASP A 295 20.00 -4.27 -21.51
CA ASP A 295 19.91 -2.83 -21.72
C ASP A 295 18.70 -2.24 -20.96
N ILE A 296 17.55 -2.93 -20.99
CA ILE A 296 16.35 -2.55 -20.23
C ILE A 296 16.58 -2.68 -18.73
N SER A 297 17.33 -3.69 -18.29
CA SER A 297 17.70 -3.84 -16.88
C SER A 297 18.61 -2.71 -16.40
N ALA A 298 19.58 -2.29 -17.23
CA ALA A 298 20.53 -1.24 -16.90
C ALA A 298 19.91 0.18 -16.93
N ALA A 299 18.99 0.46 -17.85
CA ALA A 299 18.30 1.75 -17.92
C ALA A 299 17.33 1.90 -16.75
N PHE A 300 17.41 2.98 -15.96
CA PHE A 300 16.45 3.22 -14.87
C PHE A 300 16.29 1.99 -13.94
N ALA A 301 17.40 1.55 -13.35
CA ALA A 301 17.47 0.32 -12.55
C ALA A 301 16.54 0.28 -11.33
N GLY A 302 15.98 1.43 -10.90
CA GLY A 302 14.96 1.48 -9.86
C GLY A 302 13.59 0.96 -10.29
N ILE A 303 13.39 0.71 -11.58
CA ILE A 303 12.18 0.07 -12.12
C ILE A 303 12.58 -1.30 -12.66
N ALA A 304 11.95 -2.37 -12.16
CA ALA A 304 12.21 -3.72 -12.65
C ALA A 304 11.92 -3.84 -14.17
N PRO A 305 12.65 -4.70 -14.89
CA PRO A 305 12.34 -5.02 -16.29
C PRO A 305 10.89 -5.50 -16.42
N CYS A 306 10.14 -4.88 -17.32
CA CYS A 306 8.74 -5.19 -17.56
C CYS A 306 8.31 -4.77 -18.97
N PRO A 307 7.27 -5.39 -19.56
CA PRO A 307 6.69 -4.97 -20.84
C PRO A 307 6.42 -3.46 -20.93
N SER A 308 5.91 -2.84 -19.87
CA SER A 308 5.68 -1.39 -19.83
C SER A 308 6.96 -0.58 -20.00
N LYS A 309 8.00 -0.91 -19.24
CA LYS A 309 9.32 -0.25 -19.32
C LYS A 309 9.96 -0.49 -20.68
N THR A 310 9.89 -1.71 -21.20
CA THR A 310 10.41 -2.06 -22.52
C THR A 310 9.73 -1.26 -23.62
N ALA A 311 8.39 -1.21 -23.63
CA ALA A 311 7.64 -0.46 -24.63
C ALA A 311 7.98 1.04 -24.59
N MET A 312 8.07 1.64 -23.41
CA MET A 312 8.44 3.05 -23.26
C MET A 312 9.87 3.35 -23.74
N ILE A 313 10.84 2.48 -23.46
CA ILE A 313 12.23 2.70 -23.86
C ILE A 313 12.46 2.42 -25.34
N VAL A 314 11.88 1.36 -25.89
CA VAL A 314 11.97 1.02 -27.33
C VAL A 314 11.21 2.04 -28.18
N GLY A 315 10.10 2.55 -27.67
CA GLY A 315 9.28 3.56 -28.36
C GLY A 315 9.81 5.00 -28.27
N ARG A 316 11.01 5.24 -27.74
CA ARG A 316 11.58 6.59 -27.65
C ARG A 316 11.62 7.30 -28.99
N GLY A 317 11.40 8.61 -28.97
CA GLY A 317 11.23 9.44 -30.16
C GLY A 317 9.79 9.49 -30.67
N ASN A 318 8.89 8.65 -30.13
CA ASN A 318 7.46 8.86 -30.21
C ASN A 318 7.01 9.75 -29.03
N PRO A 319 6.39 10.92 -29.28
CA PRO A 319 6.01 11.86 -28.22
C PRO A 319 5.11 11.26 -27.12
N ALA A 320 4.25 10.29 -27.46
CA ALA A 320 3.39 9.64 -26.48
C ALA A 320 4.20 8.71 -25.56
N MET A 321 5.15 7.94 -26.11
CA MET A 321 6.02 7.06 -25.31
C MET A 321 7.01 7.85 -24.48
N ASP A 322 7.59 8.92 -25.03
CA ASP A 322 8.49 9.82 -24.31
C ASP A 322 7.77 10.45 -23.11
N ARG A 323 6.52 10.91 -23.28
CA ARG A 323 5.70 11.43 -22.18
C ARG A 323 5.50 10.41 -21.07
N LEU A 324 5.16 9.16 -21.40
CA LEU A 324 4.94 8.10 -20.41
C LEU A 324 6.25 7.74 -19.69
N LEU A 325 7.36 7.68 -20.42
CA LEU A 325 8.68 7.44 -19.85
C LEU A 325 9.08 8.57 -18.89
N ASP A 326 8.83 9.82 -19.24
CA ASP A 326 9.10 10.99 -18.40
C ASP A 326 8.21 11.01 -17.14
N LEU A 327 6.95 10.62 -17.28
CA LEU A 327 6.06 10.41 -16.14
C LEU A 327 6.58 9.34 -15.18
N ALA A 328 7.36 8.36 -15.62
CA ALA A 328 7.96 7.38 -14.73
C ALA A 328 9.36 7.76 -14.24
N THR A 329 10.16 8.46 -15.05
CA THR A 329 11.62 8.50 -14.86
C THR A 329 12.25 9.88 -14.87
N ALA A 330 11.57 10.91 -15.38
CA ALA A 330 12.16 12.24 -15.45
C ALA A 330 12.48 12.79 -14.06
N LYS A 331 13.52 13.62 -13.99
CA LYS A 331 13.87 14.36 -12.77
C LYS A 331 12.66 15.17 -12.28
N ARG A 332 12.48 15.24 -10.97
CA ARG A 332 11.32 15.87 -10.34
C ARG A 332 11.68 17.21 -9.73
N PRO A 333 10.76 18.20 -9.74
CA PRO A 333 11.00 19.47 -9.05
C PRO A 333 11.09 19.25 -7.54
N ALA A 334 11.59 20.26 -6.83
CA ALA A 334 11.73 20.20 -5.37
C ALA A 334 10.37 20.13 -4.62
N ALA A 335 9.27 20.46 -5.30
CA ALA A 335 7.92 20.43 -4.76
C ALA A 335 6.93 19.91 -5.80
N GLU A 336 6.11 18.95 -5.40
CA GLU A 336 4.99 18.43 -6.18
C GLU A 336 3.70 18.50 -5.36
N LEU A 337 2.60 18.94 -5.96
CA LEU A 337 1.28 18.98 -5.33
C LEU A 337 0.25 18.41 -6.30
N TYR A 338 -0.56 17.47 -5.83
CA TYR A 338 -1.62 16.84 -6.61
C TYR A 338 -2.93 16.90 -5.84
N ASP A 339 -4.02 17.29 -6.53
CA ASP A 339 -5.39 17.11 -6.02
C ASP A 339 -5.87 15.71 -6.43
N VAL A 340 -5.79 14.76 -5.50
CA VAL A 340 -6.06 13.33 -5.76
C VAL A 340 -7.54 13.05 -6.02
N ARG A 341 -8.44 14.00 -5.77
CA ARG A 341 -9.87 13.83 -6.05
C ARG A 341 -10.18 14.07 -7.52
N THR A 342 -9.50 15.02 -8.13
CA THR A 342 -9.67 15.37 -9.55
C THR A 342 -8.60 14.76 -10.45
N ASP A 343 -7.46 14.39 -9.89
CA ASP A 343 -6.31 13.78 -10.56
C ASP A 343 -5.85 12.52 -9.79
N PRO A 344 -6.63 11.43 -9.84
CA PRO A 344 -6.37 10.22 -9.04
C PRO A 344 -5.06 9.52 -9.42
N TYR A 345 -4.53 9.76 -10.63
CA TYR A 345 -3.25 9.22 -11.09
C TYR A 345 -2.07 10.20 -10.89
N GLN A 346 -2.33 11.35 -10.25
CA GLN A 346 -1.36 12.39 -9.93
C GLN A 346 -0.53 12.83 -11.14
N LEU A 347 -1.13 13.07 -12.30
CA LEU A 347 -0.41 13.42 -13.52
C LEU A 347 -0.11 14.92 -13.68
N ASN A 348 -0.80 15.77 -12.93
CA ASN A 348 -0.77 17.22 -13.09
C ASN A 348 -0.22 17.89 -11.82
N ASN A 349 1.06 18.24 -11.82
CA ASN A 349 1.69 18.92 -10.70
C ASN A 349 1.21 20.38 -10.58
N LEU A 350 0.50 20.68 -9.50
CA LEU A 350 -0.08 22.00 -9.21
C LEU A 350 0.82 22.89 -8.35
N ALA A 351 2.01 22.43 -7.93
CA ALA A 351 2.85 23.14 -6.96
C ALA A 351 3.28 24.55 -7.42
N ALA A 352 3.43 24.76 -8.73
CA ALA A 352 3.80 26.05 -9.31
C ALA A 352 2.60 26.98 -9.55
N ALA A 353 1.37 26.49 -9.43
CA ALA A 353 0.17 27.29 -9.71
C ALA A 353 0.01 28.41 -8.67
N PRO A 354 -0.17 29.69 -9.08
CA PRO A 354 -0.33 30.80 -8.14
C PRO A 354 -1.45 30.59 -7.10
N ALA A 355 -2.55 29.96 -7.51
CA ALA A 355 -3.69 29.64 -6.65
C ALA A 355 -3.36 28.62 -5.54
N MET A 356 -2.32 27.80 -5.73
CA MET A 356 -1.96 26.73 -4.79
C MET A 356 -0.87 27.13 -3.80
N LYS A 357 -0.29 28.33 -3.91
CA LYS A 357 0.82 28.80 -3.04
C LYS A 357 0.50 28.67 -1.55
N ALA A 358 -0.71 29.07 -1.13
CA ALA A 358 -1.11 29.00 0.28
C ALA A 358 -1.22 27.54 0.77
N ILE A 359 -1.71 26.64 -0.07
CA ILE A 359 -1.83 25.21 0.25
C ILE A 359 -0.44 24.58 0.36
N VAL A 360 0.44 24.83 -0.62
CA VAL A 360 1.84 24.37 -0.60
C VAL A 360 2.55 24.84 0.67
N ALA A 361 2.50 26.13 0.99
CA ALA A 361 3.16 26.66 2.18
C ALA A 361 2.64 26.04 3.48
N ARG A 362 1.32 25.80 3.57
CA ARG A 362 0.72 25.12 4.73
C ARG A 362 1.20 23.68 4.85
N LEU A 363 1.16 22.92 3.76
CA LEU A 363 1.54 21.50 3.74
C LEU A 363 3.04 21.31 3.97
N ASP A 364 3.88 22.19 3.43
CA ASP A 364 5.34 22.20 3.67
C ASP A 364 5.65 22.47 5.14
N LYS A 365 4.98 23.46 5.77
CA LYS A 365 5.11 23.73 7.20
C LYS A 365 4.66 22.54 8.06
N GLN A 366 3.56 21.89 7.68
CA GLN A 366 3.09 20.69 8.37
C GLN A 366 4.13 19.56 8.25
N LEU A 367 4.62 19.29 7.04
CA LEU A 367 5.63 18.26 6.79
C LEU A 367 6.92 18.52 7.58
N ALA A 368 7.35 19.79 7.68
CA ALA A 368 8.49 20.18 8.51
C ALA A 368 8.22 19.93 10.00
N SER A 369 7.03 20.26 10.51
CA SER A 369 6.71 20.06 11.93
C SER A 369 6.70 18.59 12.39
N HIS A 370 6.56 17.64 11.45
CA HIS A 370 6.82 16.23 11.70
C HIS A 370 8.34 15.97 11.72
N HIS A 371 9.03 16.42 12.78
CA HIS A 371 10.39 16.01 13.10
C HIS A 371 10.31 14.86 14.12
N GLY A 372 10.65 13.62 13.74
CA GLY A 372 10.61 12.53 14.72
C GLY A 372 10.85 11.10 14.22
N ASP A 373 10.56 10.77 12.97
CA ASP A 373 10.59 9.38 12.50
C ASP A 373 11.71 9.10 11.48
N THR A 374 12.94 9.59 11.75
CA THR A 374 14.16 9.18 11.01
C THR A 374 14.88 8.05 11.72
#